data_AF-A0AAE1T949-F1
#
_entry.id   AF-A0AAE1T949-F1
#
_cell.length_a   1.000
_cell.length_b   1.000
_cell.length_c   1.000
_cell.angle_alpha   90.00
_cell.angle_beta   90.00
_cell.angle_gamma   90.00
#
_symmetry.space_group_name_H-M   'P 1'
#
loop_
_entity.id
_entity.type
_entity.pdbx_description
1 polymer ?
#
loop_
_entity_poly.entity_id
_entity_poly.type
_entity_poly.pdbx_seq_one_letter_code
_entity_poly.pdbx_strand_id
1 'polypeptide(L)'
;MPPKMVAISIGDCALFKPPQDSPPFIGLIRWLTSRKDNNLHLGVNWLYRPAELKLGKGSLLDSAPNEIFYFISQGRDTCCLSTSSV
;
A
#
# COMPACT_ATOMS: atom_id res chain seq x y z
N MET A 1 13.54 -5.31 23.94
CA MET A 1 13.38 -6.26 22.81
C MET A 1 14.21 -5.75 21.64
N PRO A 2 15.04 -6.58 20.99
CA PRO A 2 15.72 -6.16 19.78
C PRO A 2 14.70 -5.92 18.65
N PRO A 3 14.97 -4.99 17.72
CA PRO A 3 14.11 -4.76 16.57
C PRO A 3 14.00 -6.06 15.76
N LYS A 4 12.77 -6.51 15.49
CA LYS A 4 12.55 -7.60 14.54
C LYS A 4 12.81 -7.06 13.15
N MET A 5 13.82 -7.61 12.48
CA MET A 5 14.06 -7.36 11.08
C MET A 5 13.00 -8.10 10.27
N VAL A 6 12.19 -7.34 9.54
CA VAL A 6 11.18 -7.87 8.62
C VAL A 6 11.74 -7.74 7.21
N ALA A 7 11.85 -8.86 6.49
CA ALA A 7 12.20 -8.86 5.07
C ALA A 7 10.95 -8.53 4.24
N ILE A 8 11.12 -7.79 3.15
CA ILE A 8 10.04 -7.40 2.22
C ILE A 8 10.40 -7.91 0.83
N SER A 9 9.43 -8.55 0.17
CA SER A 9 9.57 -9.20 -1.14
C SER A 9 8.49 -8.78 -2.13
N ILE A 10 8.72 -9.04 -3.42
CA ILE A 10 7.69 -8.90 -4.46
C ILE A 10 6.57 -9.91 -4.18
N GLY A 11 5.33 -9.45 -4.18
CA GLY A 11 4.15 -10.25 -3.83
C GLY A 11 3.66 -10.05 -2.40
N ASP A 12 4.47 -9.42 -1.53
CA ASP A 12 4.02 -9.10 -0.17
C ASP A 12 3.01 -7.95 -0.17
N CYS A 13 2.07 -8.01 0.78
CA CYS A 13 1.19 -6.90 1.12
C CYS A 13 1.75 -6.16 2.33
N ALA A 14 1.74 -4.83 2.28
CA ALA A 14 2.21 -3.98 3.37
C ALA A 14 1.20 -2.86 3.69
N LEU A 15 1.26 -2.37 4.93
CA LEU A 15 0.56 -1.17 5.37
C LEU A 15 1.48 0.04 5.24
N PHE A 16 0.99 1.08 4.57
CA PHE A 16 1.73 2.32 4.33
C PHE A 16 1.10 3.45 5.14
N LYS A 17 1.96 4.17 5.88
CA LYS A 17 1.54 5.31 6.70
C LYS A 17 1.11 6.48 5.80
N PRO A 18 -0.08 7.07 6.01
CA PRO A 18 -0.53 8.21 5.23
C PRO A 18 0.03 9.54 5.79
N PRO A 19 -0.06 10.64 5.03
CA PRO A 19 0.44 11.95 5.46
C PRO A 19 -0.25 12.53 6.71
N GLN A 20 -1.58 12.44 6.86
CA GLN A 20 -2.34 12.85 8.08
C GLN A 20 -3.70 12.13 8.20
N ASP A 21 -4.16 11.93 9.46
CA ASP A 21 -5.52 11.53 9.95
C ASP A 21 -6.39 10.67 9.03
N SER A 22 -5.77 9.66 8.41
CA SER A 22 -6.45 8.66 7.59
C SER A 22 -5.97 7.26 7.98
N PRO A 23 -6.78 6.22 7.74
CA PRO A 23 -6.33 4.85 7.94
C PRO A 23 -5.18 4.53 6.98
N PRO A 24 -4.27 3.60 7.36
CA PRO A 24 -3.15 3.23 6.50
C PRO A 24 -3.62 2.65 5.17
N PHE A 25 -2.86 2.93 4.11
CA PHE A 25 -3.07 2.33 2.80
C PHE A 25 -2.59 0.89 2.82
N ILE A 26 -3.31 0.01 2.12
CA ILE A 26 -2.90 -1.38 1.92
C ILE A 26 -2.36 -1.48 0.50
N GLY A 27 -1.15 -2.02 0.32
CA GLY A 27 -0.53 -2.10 -0.99
C GLY A 27 0.14 -3.44 -1.26
N LEU A 28 -0.04 -3.95 -2.48
CA LEU A 28 0.65 -5.13 -3.00
C LEU A 28 1.94 -4.72 -3.72
N ILE A 29 3.07 -5.24 -3.28
CA ILE A 29 4.39 -4.90 -3.85
C ILE A 29 4.58 -5.64 -5.18
N ARG A 30 4.78 -4.90 -6.26
CA ARG A 30 4.94 -5.43 -7.63
C ARG A 30 6.37 -5.39 -8.13
N TRP A 31 7.16 -4.43 -7.68
CA TRP A 31 8.59 -4.34 -8.00
C TRP A 31 9.33 -3.52 -6.94
N LEU A 32 10.65 -3.71 -6.90
CA LEU A 32 11.60 -3.05 -6.02
C LEU A 32 12.71 -2.46 -6.87
N THR A 33 13.11 -1.21 -6.63
CA THR A 33 14.28 -0.61 -7.27
C THR A 33 15.03 0.28 -6.30
N SER A 34 16.35 0.28 -6.41
CA SER A 34 17.21 1.20 -5.67
C SER A 34 17.52 2.39 -6.56
N ARG A 35 17.30 3.61 -6.08
CA ARG A 35 17.65 4.84 -6.81
C ARG A 35 18.83 5.54 -6.12
N LYS A 36 19.46 6.48 -6.82
CA LYS A 36 20.66 7.22 -6.35
C LYS A 36 20.44 8.05 -5.07
N ASP A 37 19.20 8.18 -4.61
CA ASP A 37 18.80 8.91 -3.40
C ASP A 37 18.91 8.05 -2.13
N ASN A 38 19.57 6.89 -2.18
CA ASN A 38 19.67 5.91 -1.08
C ASN A 38 18.31 5.41 -0.55
N ASN A 39 17.23 5.68 -1.26
CA ASN A 39 15.90 5.20 -0.91
C ASN A 39 15.56 3.95 -1.71
N LEU A 40 14.79 3.07 -1.08
CA LEU A 40 14.18 1.94 -1.77
C LEU A 40 12.84 2.43 -2.35
N HIS A 41 12.69 2.33 -3.66
CA HIS A 41 11.46 2.66 -4.36
C HIS A 41 10.71 1.37 -4.67
N LEU A 42 9.41 1.35 -4.37
CA LEU A 42 8.53 0.22 -4.63
C LEU A 42 7.45 0.62 -5.64
N GLY A 43 7.20 -0.26 -6.60
CA GLY A 43 5.95 -0.23 -7.34
C GLY A 43 4.88 -0.94 -6.54
N VAL A 44 3.77 -0.26 -6.28
CA VAL A 44 2.71 -0.78 -5.43
C VAL A 44 1.39 -0.68 -6.17
N ASN A 45 0.60 -1.76 -6.13
CA ASN A 45 -0.81 -1.69 -6.50
C ASN A 45 -1.62 -1.49 -5.23
N TRP A 46 -2.36 -0.39 -5.15
CA TRP A 46 -3.18 -0.07 -3.99
C TRP A 46 -4.40 -0.98 -3.92
N LEU A 47 -4.67 -1.49 -2.71
CA LEU A 47 -5.86 -2.27 -2.38
C LEU A 47 -6.82 -1.36 -1.62
N TYR A 48 -8.09 -1.45 -1.98
CA TYR A 48 -9.13 -0.57 -1.45
C TYR A 48 -10.04 -1.34 -0.51
N ARG A 49 -10.32 -0.77 0.66
CA ARG A 49 -11.40 -1.25 1.53
C ARG A 49 -12.77 -0.95 0.88
N PRO A 50 -13.82 -1.70 1.23
CA PRO A 50 -15.18 -1.44 0.75
C PRO A 50 -15.61 0.03 0.92
N ALA A 51 -15.27 0.64 2.07
CA ALA A 51 -15.60 2.02 2.39
C ALA A 51 -14.87 3.08 1.52
N GLU A 52 -13.82 2.69 0.81
CA GLU A 52 -13.01 3.58 -0.04
C GLU A 52 -13.49 3.56 -1.50
N LEU A 53 -14.34 2.61 -1.86
CA LEU A 53 -14.88 2.49 -3.20
C LEU A 53 -16.03 3.48 -3.41
N LYS A 54 -15.85 4.38 -4.37
CA LYS A 54 -16.94 5.23 -4.89
C LYS A 54 -17.67 4.47 -6.00
N LEU A 55 -18.60 3.61 -5.62
CA LEU A 55 -19.55 3.08 -6.59
C LEU A 55 -20.46 4.22 -7.09
N GLY A 56 -21.00 4.11 -8.31
CA GLY A 56 -21.99 5.04 -8.85
C GLY A 56 -23.28 5.08 -8.00
N LYS A 57 -24.42 5.57 -8.53
CA LYS A 57 -25.70 5.59 -7.79
C LYS A 57 -26.06 4.20 -7.24
N GLY A 58 -25.73 3.92 -5.97
CA GLY A 58 -25.85 2.60 -5.34
C GLY A 58 -25.37 2.60 -3.90
N SER A 59 -25.93 1.70 -3.10
CA SER A 59 -25.76 1.59 -1.64
C SER A 59 -24.41 1.04 -1.20
N LEU A 60 -24.14 1.16 0.11
CA LEU A 60 -23.03 0.53 0.82
C LEU A 60 -22.89 -0.96 0.42
N LEU A 61 -21.68 -1.40 0.06
CA LEU A 61 -21.36 -2.81 -0.14
C LEU A 61 -21.56 -3.55 1.18
N ASP A 62 -22.42 -4.57 1.20
CA ASP A 62 -22.48 -5.53 2.30
C ASP A 62 -21.23 -6.41 2.22
N SER A 63 -20.16 -5.94 2.89
CA SER A 63 -18.83 -6.52 2.83
C SER A 63 -18.36 -6.94 4.21
N ALA A 64 -17.57 -8.01 4.27
CA ALA A 64 -16.95 -8.43 5.51
C ALA A 64 -15.93 -7.37 6.00
N PRO A 65 -15.71 -7.22 7.33
CA PRO A 65 -14.85 -6.17 7.87
C PRO A 65 -13.41 -6.10 7.34
N ASN A 66 -12.87 -7.23 6.86
CA ASN A 66 -11.49 -7.36 6.35
C ASN A 66 -11.43 -7.66 4.85
N GLU A 67 -12.55 -7.50 4.14
CA GLU A 67 -12.58 -7.63 2.70
C GLU A 67 -11.81 -6.46 2.06
N ILE A 68 -11.05 -6.75 1.01
CA ILE A 68 -10.24 -5.77 0.27
C ILE A 68 -10.36 -6.03 -1.22
N PHE A 69 -10.37 -4.95 -2.00
CA PHE A 69 -10.56 -4.98 -3.44
C PHE A 69 -9.26 -4.61 -4.15
N TYR A 70 -8.88 -5.43 -5.13
CA TYR A 70 -7.76 -5.18 -6.01
C TYR A 70 -8.25 -4.55 -7.32
N PHE A 71 -7.62 -3.45 -7.73
CA PHE A 71 -7.87 -2.81 -9.02
C PHE A 71 -6.58 -2.69 -9.81
N ILE A 72 -6.65 -2.96 -11.12
CA ILE A 72 -5.51 -2.76 -12.04
C ILE A 72 -5.63 -1.36 -12.64
N SER A 73 -4.91 -0.40 -12.05
CA SER A 73 -4.75 0.92 -12.66
C SER A 73 -3.66 0.84 -13.74
N GLN A 74 -3.83 1.56 -14.86
CA GLN A 74 -2.79 1.65 -15.90
C GLN A 74 -1.63 2.59 -15.50
N GLY A 75 -1.69 3.20 -14.31
CA GLY A 75 -0.66 4.08 -13.78
C GLY A 75 0.37 3.34 -12.93
N ARG A 76 1.63 3.79 -12.96
CA ARG A 76 2.67 3.30 -12.04
C ARG A 76 2.63 4.10 -10.75
N ASP A 77 1.82 3.66 -9.79
CA ASP A 77 1.86 4.22 -8.45
C ASP A 77 3.15 3.75 -7.75
N THR A 78 4.01 4.71 -7.42
CA THR A 78 5.34 4.45 -6.83
C THR A 78 5.34 4.94 -5.38
N CYS A 79 5.77 4.08 -4.46
CA CYS A 79 5.98 4.42 -3.07
C CYS A 79 7.49 4.49 -2.77
N CYS A 80 7.95 5.59 -2.18
CA CYS A 80 9.33 5.74 -1.73
C CYS A 80 9.43 5.37 -0.26
N LEU A 81 10.19 4.33 0.08
CA LEU A 81 10.61 4.08 1.45
C LEU A 81 11.94 4.78 1.68
N SER A 82 11.89 5.90 2.38
CA SER A 82 13.08 6.49 2.95
C SER A 82 13.48 5.71 4.19
N THR A 83 14.68 5.16 4.19
CA THR A 83 15.31 4.70 5.44
C THR A 83 15.76 5.94 6.19
N SER A 84 14.83 6.60 6.88
CA SER A 84 15.23 7.63 7.84
C SER A 84 15.94 6.90 8.97
N SER A 85 17.27 7.02 9.01
CA SER A 85 18.04 6.75 10.22
C SER A 85 17.39 7.55 11.34
N VAL A 86 16.92 6.85 12.37
CA VAL A 86 16.42 7.44 13.62
C VAL A 86 17.52 8.27 14.26
#